data_AF-A0A4U0YTM8-F1
#
_entry.id   AF-A0A4U0YTM8-F1
#
_cell.length_a   1.000
_cell.length_b   1.000
_cell.length_c   1.000
_cell.angle_alpha   90.00
_cell.angle_beta   90.00
_cell.angle_gamma   90.00
#
_symmetry.space_group_name_H-M   'P 1'
#
loop_
_entity.id
_entity.type
_entity.pdbx_description
1 polymer ?
#
loop_
_entity_poly.entity_id
_entity_poly.type
_entity_poly.pdbx_seq_one_letter_code
_entity_poly.pdbx_strand_id
1 'polypeptide(L)'
;MMVNLASIQPLPETEDWQSVPRLEDGMWPTGGVVDPEADSGLMNWQAQILAGRTKYLRTKVDALIAAVVAASTTVAGIVRLNNSLNSSAVDEALTAAQGRMLNVTKAPLASPAFTGTPTAPTAALATNTTQIATTAFVQAKVAALVNSSPAALDTLYELAEALGNDPNFAASITNALAAKAPLA
;
A
#
# COMPACT_ATOMS: atom_id res chain seq x y z
N MET A 1 -8.27 -33.11 -49.66
CA MET A 1 -9.44 -32.76 -48.83
C MET A 1 -8.95 -32.11 -47.56
N MET A 2 -9.52 -30.99 -47.13
CA MET A 2 -9.09 -30.30 -45.92
C MET A 2 -9.47 -31.15 -44.70
N VAL A 3 -8.52 -31.42 -43.81
CA VAL A 3 -8.74 -32.18 -42.58
C VAL A 3 -9.78 -31.45 -41.72
N ASN A 4 -10.93 -32.08 -41.47
CA ASN A 4 -11.97 -31.52 -40.61
C ASN A 4 -11.59 -31.70 -39.14
N LEU A 5 -11.13 -30.62 -38.51
CA LEU A 5 -10.66 -30.65 -37.11
C LEU A 5 -11.77 -31.00 -36.09
N ALA A 6 -13.05 -30.85 -36.45
CA ALA A 6 -14.17 -31.12 -35.56
C ALA A 6 -14.44 -32.63 -35.36
N SER A 7 -14.18 -33.47 -36.37
CA SER A 7 -14.48 -34.92 -36.35
C SER A 7 -13.36 -35.78 -35.74
N ILE A 8 -12.17 -35.22 -35.52
CA ILE A 8 -11.01 -35.98 -35.00
C ILE A 8 -11.20 -36.27 -33.51
N GLN A 9 -11.23 -37.56 -33.17
CA GLN A 9 -11.22 -38.05 -31.79
C GLN A 9 -9.87 -37.71 -31.12
N PRO A 10 -9.87 -37.23 -29.87
CA PRO A 10 -8.64 -36.95 -29.15
C PRO A 10 -7.84 -38.24 -28.95
N LEU A 11 -6.55 -38.21 -29.28
CA LEU A 11 -5.64 -39.31 -29.00
C LEU A 11 -5.31 -39.36 -27.49
N PRO A 12 -5.13 -40.55 -26.90
CA PRO A 12 -4.78 -40.68 -25.49
C PRO A 12 -3.39 -40.08 -25.19
N GLU A 13 -3.28 -39.37 -24.06
CA GLU A 13 -2.00 -38.86 -23.51
C GLU A 13 -1.22 -39.98 -22.80
N THR A 14 -0.87 -41.04 -23.53
CA THR A 14 0.00 -42.11 -23.02
C THR A 14 1.21 -42.29 -23.94
N GLU A 15 2.31 -42.84 -23.40
CA GLU A 15 3.52 -43.18 -24.17
C GLU A 15 3.26 -44.21 -25.30
N ASP A 16 2.08 -44.81 -25.30
CA ASP A 16 1.60 -45.74 -26.32
C ASP A 16 1.10 -44.96 -27.54
N TRP A 17 2.04 -44.49 -28.36
CA TRP A 17 1.74 -44.06 -29.72
C TRP A 17 0.92 -45.15 -30.41
N GLN A 18 -0.29 -44.80 -30.85
CA GLN A 18 -1.10 -45.75 -31.63
C GLN A 18 -0.26 -46.23 -32.80
N SER A 19 -0.05 -47.55 -32.88
CA SER A 19 0.75 -48.14 -33.93
C SER A 19 0.07 -47.91 -35.28
N VAL A 20 0.86 -47.62 -36.31
CA VAL A 20 0.33 -47.50 -37.68
C VAL A 20 -0.41 -48.83 -38.00
N PRO A 21 -1.67 -48.78 -38.47
CA PRO A 21 -2.40 -49.99 -38.85
C PRO A 21 -1.58 -50.81 -39.85
N ARG A 22 -1.51 -52.13 -39.64
CA ARG A 22 -0.85 -53.07 -40.56
C ARG A 22 -1.89 -53.67 -41.50
N LEU A 23 -1.46 -54.02 -42.72
CA LEU A 23 -2.27 -54.84 -43.62
C LEU A 23 -2.45 -56.25 -43.03
N GLU A 24 -3.45 -57.00 -43.51
CA GLU A 24 -3.74 -58.37 -43.03
C GLU A 24 -2.52 -59.31 -43.12
N ASP A 25 -1.60 -59.04 -44.04
CA ASP A 25 -0.32 -59.75 -44.22
C ASP A 25 0.83 -59.23 -43.32
N GLY A 26 0.55 -58.37 -42.34
CA GLY A 26 1.54 -57.83 -41.40
C GLY A 26 2.49 -56.78 -41.99
N MET A 27 2.32 -56.43 -43.28
CA MET A 27 3.07 -55.39 -43.97
C MET A 27 2.60 -54.00 -43.56
N TRP A 28 3.54 -53.06 -43.48
CA TRP A 28 3.20 -51.65 -43.34
C TRP A 28 2.49 -51.19 -44.62
N PRO A 29 1.37 -50.45 -44.53
CA PRO A 29 0.73 -49.90 -45.71
C PRO A 29 1.75 -49.03 -46.45
N THR A 30 2.13 -49.33 -47.68
CA THR A 30 3.13 -48.51 -48.38
C THR A 30 2.44 -47.32 -49.01
N GLY A 31 2.33 -46.20 -48.28
CA GLY A 31 2.04 -44.86 -48.82
C GLY A 31 0.90 -44.77 -49.84
N GLY A 32 -0.11 -45.66 -49.75
CA GLY A 32 -1.12 -45.86 -50.78
C GLY A 32 -1.92 -44.60 -51.08
N VAL A 33 -2.57 -44.59 -52.25
CA VAL A 33 -3.44 -43.50 -52.71
C VAL A 33 -4.41 -43.14 -51.59
N VAL A 34 -4.44 -41.87 -51.21
CA VAL A 34 -5.37 -41.36 -50.21
C VAL A 34 -6.78 -41.64 -50.73
N ASP A 35 -7.54 -42.49 -50.02
CA ASP A 35 -8.97 -42.64 -50.27
C ASP A 35 -9.70 -41.55 -49.46
N PRO A 36 -10.25 -40.52 -50.11
CA PRO A 36 -10.93 -39.42 -49.43
C PRO A 36 -12.31 -39.81 -48.88
N GLU A 37 -12.90 -40.93 -49.32
CA GLU A 37 -14.20 -41.41 -48.85
C GLU A 37 -14.06 -42.31 -47.62
N ALA A 38 -12.97 -43.09 -47.55
CA ALA A 38 -12.64 -43.97 -46.42
C ALA A 38 -11.62 -43.38 -45.42
N ASP A 39 -11.14 -42.16 -45.67
CA ASP A 39 -10.14 -41.46 -44.84
C ASP A 39 -8.85 -42.31 -44.63
N SER A 40 -8.41 -43.03 -45.66
CA SER A 40 -7.36 -44.07 -45.57
C SER A 40 -6.00 -43.64 -46.16
N GLY A 41 -4.94 -44.38 -45.81
CA GLY A 41 -3.55 -44.16 -46.29
C GLY A 41 -2.58 -43.59 -45.23
N LEU A 42 -1.28 -43.91 -45.34
CA LEU A 42 -0.27 -43.53 -44.33
C LEU A 42 -0.15 -42.02 -44.12
N MET A 43 -0.11 -41.24 -45.21
CA MET A 43 0.05 -39.79 -45.14
C MET A 43 -1.16 -39.14 -44.45
N ASN A 44 -2.35 -39.67 -44.71
CA ASN A 44 -3.58 -39.20 -44.09
C ASN A 44 -3.61 -39.55 -42.59
N TRP A 45 -3.22 -40.77 -42.24
CA TRP A 45 -3.13 -41.22 -40.84
C TRP A 45 -2.13 -40.40 -40.02
N GLN A 46 -0.92 -40.15 -40.56
CA GLN A 46 0.08 -39.30 -39.93
C GLN A 46 -0.45 -37.86 -39.74
N ALA A 47 -1.16 -37.33 -40.73
CA ALA A 47 -1.79 -36.01 -40.64
C ALA A 47 -2.92 -35.95 -39.59
N GLN A 48 -3.75 -36.99 -39.50
CA GLN A 48 -4.80 -37.11 -38.49
C GLN A 48 -4.22 -37.20 -37.08
N ILE A 49 -3.11 -37.94 -36.89
CA ILE A 49 -2.44 -38.01 -35.59
C ILE A 49 -1.86 -36.66 -35.18
N LEU A 50 -1.17 -36.00 -36.10
CA LEU A 50 -0.65 -34.67 -35.85
C LEU A 50 -1.80 -33.71 -35.49
N ALA A 51 -2.90 -33.73 -36.24
CA ALA A 51 -4.07 -32.91 -35.98
C ALA A 51 -4.74 -33.22 -34.62
N GLY A 52 -4.86 -34.50 -34.26
CA GLY A 52 -5.38 -34.94 -32.96
C GLY A 52 -4.51 -34.47 -31.79
N ARG A 53 -3.18 -34.58 -31.93
CA ARG A 53 -2.22 -34.07 -30.93
C ARG A 53 -2.29 -32.56 -30.82
N THR A 54 -2.35 -31.83 -31.94
CA THR A 54 -2.51 -30.36 -31.92
C THR A 54 -3.80 -29.94 -31.24
N LYS A 55 -4.92 -30.63 -31.50
CA LYS A 55 -6.20 -30.39 -30.84
C LYS A 55 -6.10 -30.58 -29.33
N TYR A 56 -5.48 -31.67 -28.88
CA TYR A 56 -5.39 -31.96 -27.46
C TYR A 56 -4.43 -30.99 -26.73
N LEU A 57 -3.27 -30.67 -27.32
CA LEU A 57 -2.36 -29.63 -26.79
C LEU A 57 -3.06 -28.27 -26.68
N ARG A 58 -3.89 -27.90 -27.67
CA ARG A 58 -4.69 -26.69 -27.61
C ARG A 58 -5.64 -26.72 -26.42
N THR A 59 -6.37 -27.83 -26.21
CA THR A 59 -7.26 -27.99 -25.06
C THR A 59 -6.51 -27.86 -23.73
N LYS A 60 -5.29 -28.41 -23.61
CA LYS A 60 -4.47 -28.24 -22.40
C LYS A 60 -4.00 -26.79 -22.20
N VAL A 61 -3.60 -26.11 -23.27
CA VAL A 61 -3.22 -24.68 -23.23
C VAL A 61 -4.42 -23.82 -22.82
N ASP A 62 -5.60 -24.08 -23.39
CA ASP A 62 -6.83 -23.36 -23.04
C ASP A 62 -7.20 -23.57 -21.56
N ALA A 63 -7.06 -24.81 -21.06
CA ALA A 63 -7.28 -25.12 -19.65
C ALA A 63 -6.27 -24.41 -18.73
N LEU A 64 -5.00 -24.32 -19.13
CA LEU A 64 -3.97 -23.59 -18.38
C LEU A 64 -4.26 -22.08 -18.36
N ILE A 65 -4.64 -21.49 -19.50
CA ILE A 65 -5.02 -20.08 -19.58
C ILE A 65 -6.24 -19.79 -18.70
N ALA A 66 -7.25 -20.67 -18.72
CA ALA A 66 -8.42 -20.54 -17.86
C ALA A 66 -8.09 -20.66 -16.36
N ALA A 67 -7.05 -21.41 -16.00
CA ALA A 67 -6.56 -21.51 -14.62
C ALA A 67 -5.77 -20.27 -14.17
N VAL A 68 -5.23 -19.47 -15.09
CA VAL A 68 -4.60 -18.18 -14.77
C VAL A 68 -5.68 -17.13 -14.53
N VAL A 69 -6.14 -17.04 -13.28
CA VAL A 69 -7.13 -16.07 -12.84
C VAL A 69 -6.47 -14.88 -12.14
N ALA A 70 -7.14 -13.72 -12.15
CA ALA A 70 -6.76 -12.59 -11.31
C ALA A 70 -6.90 -12.98 -9.84
N ALA A 71 -5.91 -12.62 -9.01
CA ALA A 71 -6.04 -12.88 -7.58
C ALA A 71 -7.11 -11.97 -6.95
N SER A 72 -7.74 -12.48 -5.91
CA SER A 72 -8.64 -11.73 -5.04
C SER A 72 -8.32 -12.02 -3.58
N THR A 73 -9.10 -11.48 -2.65
CA THR A 73 -8.96 -11.80 -1.22
C THR A 73 -9.35 -13.24 -0.87
N THR A 74 -10.00 -13.97 -1.80
CA THR A 74 -10.48 -15.35 -1.58
C THR A 74 -9.95 -16.35 -2.60
N VAL A 75 -9.31 -15.87 -3.68
CA VAL A 75 -8.80 -16.71 -4.78
C VAL A 75 -7.34 -16.35 -5.04
N ALA A 76 -6.44 -17.34 -4.97
CA ALA A 76 -5.05 -17.17 -5.38
C ALA A 76 -4.97 -17.00 -6.91
N GLY A 77 -4.12 -16.08 -7.38
CA GLY A 77 -3.99 -15.76 -8.79
C GLY A 77 -2.83 -14.82 -9.08
N ILE A 78 -2.80 -14.26 -10.30
CA ILE A 78 -1.82 -13.23 -10.67
C ILE A 78 -2.28 -11.86 -10.19
N VAL A 79 -1.36 -11.03 -9.70
CA VAL A 79 -1.63 -9.66 -9.23
C VAL A 79 -0.75 -8.68 -9.99
N ARG A 80 -1.34 -7.55 -10.43
CA ARG A 80 -0.56 -6.43 -10.95
C ARG A 80 0.11 -5.69 -9.79
N LEU A 81 1.38 -5.36 -9.94
CA LEU A 81 2.09 -4.58 -8.92
C LEU A 81 1.92 -3.08 -9.18
N ASN A 82 1.67 -2.32 -8.11
CA ASN A 82 1.55 -0.86 -8.14
C ASN A 82 2.66 -0.20 -7.31
N ASN A 83 3.32 0.79 -7.91
CA ASN A 83 4.38 1.57 -7.27
C ASN A 83 3.93 2.99 -6.86
N SER A 84 2.62 3.24 -6.81
CA SER A 84 2.01 4.50 -6.38
C SER A 84 1.30 4.35 -5.03
N LEU A 85 1.53 5.31 -4.13
CA LEU A 85 0.88 5.38 -2.81
C LEU A 85 -0.50 6.04 -2.81
N ASN A 86 -0.94 6.58 -3.96
CA ASN A 86 -2.22 7.27 -4.11
C ASN A 86 -3.19 6.55 -5.07
N SER A 87 -2.91 5.30 -5.41
CA SER A 87 -3.80 4.49 -6.23
C SER A 87 -5.06 4.10 -5.47
N SER A 88 -6.20 4.15 -6.15
CA SER A 88 -7.48 3.62 -5.68
C SER A 88 -7.82 2.26 -6.30
N ALA A 89 -6.87 1.63 -6.99
CA ALA A 89 -7.05 0.31 -7.58
C ALA A 89 -7.24 -0.76 -6.49
N VAL A 90 -8.17 -1.69 -6.72
CA VAL A 90 -8.52 -2.77 -5.77
C VAL A 90 -7.97 -4.13 -6.20
N ASP A 91 -7.41 -4.19 -7.40
CA ASP A 91 -6.89 -5.36 -8.11
C ASP A 91 -5.35 -5.34 -8.24
N GLU A 92 -4.70 -4.37 -7.60
CA GLU A 92 -3.25 -4.20 -7.65
C GLU A 92 -2.63 -4.29 -6.25
N ALA A 93 -1.52 -5.02 -6.12
CA ALA A 93 -0.76 -5.11 -4.89
C ALA A 93 0.33 -4.05 -4.82
N LEU A 94 0.53 -3.50 -3.63
CA LEU A 94 1.63 -2.57 -3.37
C LEU A 94 2.99 -3.29 -3.47
N THR A 95 3.97 -2.66 -4.09
CA THR A 95 5.35 -3.20 -4.10
C THR A 95 6.00 -3.13 -2.71
N ALA A 96 6.93 -4.04 -2.42
CA ALA A 96 7.71 -4.00 -1.18
C ALA A 96 8.50 -2.68 -1.00
N ALA A 97 8.94 -2.07 -2.10
CA ALA A 97 9.60 -0.77 -2.10
C ALA A 97 8.68 0.34 -1.55
N GLN A 98 7.42 0.38 -1.99
CA GLN A 98 6.44 1.34 -1.47
C GLN A 98 5.95 0.98 -0.06
N GLY A 99 5.84 -0.31 0.28
CA GLY A 99 5.57 -0.74 1.66
C GLY A 99 6.64 -0.22 2.64
N ARG A 100 7.92 -0.30 2.25
CA ARG A 100 9.02 0.31 3.02
C ARG A 100 8.89 1.83 3.08
N MET A 101 8.53 2.48 1.97
CA MET A 101 8.31 3.93 1.92
C MET A 101 7.25 4.37 2.94
N LEU A 102 6.10 3.69 3.00
CA LEU A 102 5.04 3.97 3.98
C LEU A 102 5.56 3.85 5.41
N ASN A 103 6.34 2.81 5.69
CA ASN A 103 6.90 2.57 7.02
C ASN A 103 7.92 3.63 7.45
N VAL A 104 8.64 4.27 6.52
CA VAL A 104 9.67 5.28 6.86
C VAL A 104 9.22 6.72 6.69
N THR A 105 8.17 6.98 5.90
CA THR A 105 7.71 8.36 5.60
C THR A 105 6.52 8.80 6.43
N LYS A 106 5.75 7.88 7.02
CA LYS A 106 4.57 8.20 7.84
C LYS A 106 4.95 8.18 9.32
N ALA A 107 4.39 9.11 10.09
CA ALA A 107 4.51 9.06 11.54
C ALA A 107 3.69 7.88 12.11
N PRO A 108 4.13 7.26 13.23
CA PRO A 108 3.39 6.17 13.85
C PRO A 108 2.04 6.67 14.39
N LEU A 109 1.05 5.78 14.40
CA LEU A 109 -0.30 6.10 14.92
C LEU A 109 -0.26 6.42 16.41
N ALA A 110 0.49 5.63 17.18
CA ALA A 110 0.68 5.84 18.61
C ALA A 110 1.93 6.71 18.83
N SER A 111 1.77 7.79 19.60
CA SER A 111 2.85 8.69 20.00
C SER A 111 3.74 9.15 18.84
N PRO A 112 3.17 9.82 17.81
CA PRO A 112 3.95 10.30 16.67
C PRO A 112 5.04 11.30 17.10
N ALA A 113 6.26 11.06 16.65
CA ALA A 113 7.29 12.10 16.61
C ALA A 113 7.18 12.83 15.26
N PHE A 114 6.74 14.09 15.29
CA PHE A 114 6.70 14.93 14.09
C PHE A 114 8.08 15.51 13.79
N THR A 115 8.41 15.67 12.51
CA THR A 115 9.65 16.29 12.03
C THR A 115 9.35 17.55 11.23
N GLY A 116 10.31 18.48 11.15
CA GLY A 116 10.11 19.78 10.50
C GLY A 116 9.21 20.72 11.31
N THR A 117 8.34 21.47 10.62
CA THR A 117 7.39 22.42 11.23
C THR A 117 5.96 21.91 11.02
N PRO A 118 5.43 21.05 11.92
CA PRO A 118 4.08 20.51 11.77
C PRO A 118 3.04 21.63 11.84
N THR A 119 2.03 21.56 10.96
CA THR A 119 0.88 22.47 10.98
C THR A 119 -0.35 21.73 11.50
N ALA A 120 -1.19 22.45 12.24
CA ALA A 120 -2.49 21.99 12.66
C ALA A 120 -3.49 23.15 12.59
N PRO A 121 -4.80 22.90 12.46
CA PRO A 121 -5.81 23.95 12.51
C PRO A 121 -5.77 24.70 13.85
N THR A 122 -5.87 26.03 13.81
CA THR A 122 -5.97 26.85 15.03
C THR A 122 -7.37 26.74 15.62
N ALA A 123 -7.45 26.26 16.86
CA ALA A 123 -8.71 26.12 17.60
C ALA A 123 -9.27 27.48 18.03
N ALA A 124 -10.57 27.52 18.35
CA ALA A 124 -11.20 28.70 18.95
C ALA A 124 -10.74 28.90 20.41
N LEU A 125 -10.74 30.13 20.91
CA LEU A 125 -10.22 30.47 22.25
C LEU A 125 -11.01 29.90 23.44
N ALA A 126 -12.15 29.24 23.19
CA ALA A 126 -12.93 28.52 24.19
C ALA A 126 -12.72 26.99 24.16
N THR A 127 -11.92 26.46 23.23
CA THR A 127 -11.73 25.02 23.07
C THR A 127 -11.00 24.40 24.27
N ASN A 128 -11.56 23.32 24.82
CA ASN A 128 -11.09 22.57 25.99
C ASN A 128 -11.08 21.04 25.74
N THR A 129 -10.55 20.62 24.60
CA THR A 129 -10.47 19.21 24.19
C THR A 129 -9.02 18.72 24.19
N THR A 130 -8.79 17.48 23.76
CA THR A 130 -7.46 16.89 23.57
C THR A 130 -6.81 17.25 22.23
N GLN A 131 -7.34 18.24 21.50
CA GLN A 131 -6.76 18.73 20.25
C GLN A 131 -5.36 19.33 20.48
N ILE A 132 -4.47 19.19 19.50
CA ILE A 132 -3.15 19.83 19.50
C ILE A 132 -3.32 21.36 19.59
N ALA A 133 -2.72 21.98 20.60
CA ALA A 133 -2.64 23.43 20.71
C ALA A 133 -1.60 23.99 19.73
N THR A 134 -2.02 24.83 18.79
CA THR A 134 -1.10 25.51 17.87
C THR A 134 -0.41 26.68 18.54
N THR A 135 0.75 27.09 18.02
CA THR A 135 1.45 28.30 18.49
C THR A 135 0.56 29.54 18.41
N ALA A 136 -0.22 29.68 17.34
CA ALA A 136 -1.18 30.78 17.17
C ALA A 136 -2.29 30.76 18.25
N PHE A 137 -2.82 29.58 18.60
CA PHE A 137 -3.79 29.45 19.69
C PHE A 137 -3.20 29.89 21.04
N VAL A 138 -1.97 29.45 21.36
CA VAL A 138 -1.29 29.81 22.61
C VAL A 138 -0.99 31.31 22.66
N GLN A 139 -0.48 31.91 21.59
CA GLN A 139 -0.23 33.36 21.54
C GLN A 139 -1.51 34.16 21.76
N ALA A 140 -2.61 33.77 21.13
CA ALA A 140 -3.89 34.44 21.30
C ALA A 140 -4.46 34.25 22.73
N LYS A 141 -4.30 33.07 23.34
CA LYS A 141 -4.65 32.81 24.75
C LYS A 141 -3.88 33.70 25.72
N VAL A 142 -2.57 33.85 25.51
CA VAL A 142 -1.72 34.72 26.35
C VAL A 142 -2.08 36.19 26.15
N ALA A 143 -2.27 36.63 24.90
CA ALA A 143 -2.67 38.01 24.62
C ALA A 143 -4.02 38.34 25.27
N ALA A 144 -5.00 37.44 25.20
CA ALA A 144 -6.29 37.62 25.85
C ALA A 144 -6.17 37.74 27.38
N LEU A 145 -5.28 36.97 28.00
CA LEU A 145 -4.99 37.04 29.44
C LEU A 145 -4.31 38.36 29.83
N VAL A 146 -3.32 38.83 29.08
CA VAL A 146 -2.65 40.11 29.34
C VAL A 146 -3.64 41.27 29.17
N ASN A 147 -4.48 41.21 28.15
CA ASN A 147 -5.47 42.24 27.87
C ASN A 147 -6.64 42.28 28.87
N SER A 148 -6.84 41.24 29.69
CA SER A 148 -7.89 41.28 30.71
C SER A 148 -7.54 42.16 31.91
N SER A 149 -6.27 42.55 32.09
CA SER A 149 -5.86 43.37 33.24
C SER A 149 -4.64 44.30 33.00
N PRO A 150 -4.66 45.20 31.99
CA PRO A 150 -3.51 46.06 31.69
C PRO A 150 -3.11 46.98 32.87
N ALA A 151 -4.09 47.61 33.51
CA ALA A 151 -3.84 48.51 34.64
C ALA A 151 -3.27 47.77 35.86
N ALA A 152 -3.69 46.54 36.11
CA ALA A 152 -3.12 45.74 37.20
C ALA A 152 -1.65 45.41 36.93
N LEU A 153 -1.31 45.02 35.68
CA LEU A 153 0.08 44.76 35.29
C LEU A 153 0.96 46.02 35.42
N ASP A 154 0.41 47.18 35.07
CA ASP A 154 1.08 48.47 35.24
C ASP A 154 1.34 48.79 36.72
N THR A 155 0.32 48.64 37.58
CA THR A 155 0.50 48.85 39.03
C THR A 155 1.52 47.90 39.64
N LEU A 156 1.56 46.63 39.20
CA LEU A 156 2.55 45.67 39.68
C LEU A 156 3.97 46.05 39.23
N TYR A 157 4.13 46.57 38.01
CA TYR A 157 5.40 47.07 37.53
C TYR A 157 5.88 48.29 38.33
N GLU A 158 5.00 49.27 38.57
CA GLU A 158 5.32 50.45 39.38
C GLU A 158 5.67 50.08 40.83
N LEU A 159 4.95 49.13 41.43
CA LEU A 159 5.24 48.66 42.78
C LEU A 159 6.59 47.93 42.85
N ALA A 160 6.93 47.11 41.85
CA ALA A 160 8.23 46.45 41.79
C ALA A 160 9.38 47.46 41.72
N GLU A 161 9.23 48.49 40.88
CA GLU A 161 10.19 49.60 40.78
C GLU A 161 10.26 50.43 42.08
N ALA A 162 9.12 50.74 42.71
CA ALA A 162 9.06 51.48 43.97
C ALA A 162 9.73 50.73 45.14
N LEU A 163 9.75 49.39 45.09
CA LEU A 163 10.46 48.53 46.03
C LEU A 163 11.91 48.22 45.60
N GLY A 164 12.39 48.84 44.52
CA GLY A 164 13.76 48.70 44.03
C GLY A 164 14.09 47.32 43.47
N ASN A 165 13.09 46.57 43.00
CA ASN A 165 13.21 45.17 42.55
C ASN A 165 13.91 44.26 43.59
N ASP A 166 13.75 44.56 44.89
CA ASP A 166 14.47 43.87 45.97
C ASP A 166 13.71 42.60 46.45
N PRO A 167 14.25 41.39 46.21
CA PRO A 167 13.63 40.15 46.67
C PRO A 167 13.56 40.02 48.20
N ASN A 168 14.41 40.76 48.93
CA ASN A 168 14.50 40.77 50.37
C ASN A 168 14.13 42.13 50.96
N PHE A 169 13.21 42.87 50.31
CA PHE A 169 12.82 44.24 50.68
C PHE A 169 12.65 44.44 52.21
N ALA A 170 11.97 43.51 52.89
CA ALA A 170 11.77 43.59 54.34
C ALA A 170 13.09 43.57 55.13
N ALA A 171 14.05 42.72 54.76
CA ALA A 171 15.36 42.65 55.42
C ALA A 171 16.20 43.89 55.10
N SER A 172 16.20 44.36 53.85
CA SER A 172 16.93 45.56 53.44
C SER A 172 16.45 46.80 54.18
N ILE A 173 15.13 47.00 54.31
CA ILE A 173 14.56 48.08 55.11
C ILE A 173 14.89 47.93 56.59
N THR A 174 14.83 46.71 57.13
CA THR A 174 15.19 46.45 58.54
C THR A 174 16.65 46.85 58.82
N ASN A 175 17.58 46.47 57.92
CA ASN A 175 18.99 46.83 58.03
C ASN A 175 19.22 48.33 57.89
N ALA A 176 18.56 48.98 56.92
CA ALA A 176 18.64 50.41 56.71
C ALA A 176 18.14 51.20 57.94
N LEU A 177 17.08 50.72 58.58
CA LEU A 177 16.54 51.31 59.80
C LEU A 177 17.44 51.06 61.02
N ALA A 178 17.98 49.85 61.17
CA ALA A 178 18.92 49.51 62.24
C ALA A 178 20.17 50.40 62.19
N ALA A 179 20.67 50.72 60.99
CA ALA A 179 21.80 51.63 60.80
C ALA A 179 21.48 53.11 61.15
N LYS A 180 20.20 53.47 61.27
CA LYS A 180 19.76 54.83 61.69
C LYS A 180 19.49 54.94 63.18
N ALA A 181 19.41 53.82 63.91
CA ALA A 181 19.35 53.87 65.35
C ALA A 181 20.67 54.41 65.91
N PRO A 182 20.65 55.33 66.90
CA PRO A 182 21.87 55.80 67.53
C PRO A 182 22.59 54.64 68.22
N LEU A 183 23.92 54.56 68.03
CA LEU A 183 24.76 53.70 68.86
C LEU A 183 24.79 54.33 70.25
N ALA A 184 24.12 53.67 71.20
CA ALA A 184 24.18 54.00 72.62
C ALA A 184 25.59 53.76 73.19
#